data_AF-A0A147BJ23-F1
#
_entry.id   AF-A0A147BJ23-F1
#
_cell.length_a   1.000
_cell.length_b   1.000
_cell.length_c   1.000
_cell.angle_alpha   90.00
_cell.angle_beta   90.00
_cell.angle_gamma   90.00
#
_symmetry.space_group_name_H-M   'P 1'
#
loop_
_entity.id
_entity.type
_entity.pdbx_description
1 polymer ?
#
loop_
_entity_poly.entity_id
_entity_poly.type
_entity_poly.pdbx_seq_one_letter_code
_entity_poly.pdbx_strand_id
1 'polypeptide(L)'
;LGLHNTLDELVEAQIIAQYDRLTQNPTVRHILKKLNIHYESQNGAKGDISKSIRRDLKNPPLPKGMHPEYYKERREARACNMERIHQDAEDVVYVDAAEY
;
A
#
# COMPACT_ATOMS: atom_id res chain seq x y z
N LEU A 1 2.28 3.50 5.01
CA LEU A 1 3.42 3.88 5.88
C LEU A 1 4.29 2.65 6.08
N GLY A 2 5.47 2.67 5.48
CA GLY A 2 6.47 1.60 5.53
C GLY A 2 7.42 1.71 6.73
N LEU A 3 8.43 0.84 6.76
CA LEU A 3 9.47 0.77 7.82
C LEU A 3 10.34 2.03 7.90
N HIS A 4 10.58 2.69 6.77
CA HIS A 4 11.20 4.00 6.66
C HIS A 4 10.29 4.82 5.75
N ASN A 5 9.78 5.95 6.24
CA ASN A 5 9.06 6.89 5.40
C ASN A 5 9.93 8.15 5.30
N THR A 6 10.04 8.70 4.10
CA THR A 6 10.65 10.00 3.87
C THR A 6 9.81 11.09 4.56
N LEU A 7 10.39 12.29 4.72
CA LEU A 7 9.62 13.42 5.27
C LEU A 7 8.42 13.77 4.39
N ASP A 8 8.57 13.67 3.08
CA ASP A 8 7.50 13.97 2.12
C ASP A 8 6.36 12.96 2.26
N GLU A 9 6.66 11.67 2.41
CA GLU A 9 5.64 10.64 2.66
C GLU A 9 4.90 10.84 3.99
N LEU A 10 5.61 11.30 5.04
CA LEU A 10 4.98 11.62 6.32
C LEU A 10 4.07 12.85 6.21
N VAL A 11 4.50 13.87 5.47
CA VAL A 11 3.70 15.07 5.20
C VAL A 11 2.46 14.70 4.39
N GLU A 12 2.61 13.91 3.33
CA GLU A 12 1.48 13.43 2.52
C GLU A 12 0.50 12.59 3.35
N ALA A 13 1.01 11.62 4.13
CA ALA A 13 0.16 10.80 5.00
C ALA A 13 -0.61 11.66 6.01
N GLN A 14 0.03 12.68 6.57
CA GLN A 14 -0.61 13.62 7.48
C GLN A 14 -1.68 14.46 6.76
N ILE A 15 -1.40 14.94 5.55
CA ILE A 15 -2.35 15.70 4.73
C ILE A 15 -3.58 14.85 4.42
N ILE A 16 -3.39 13.61 3.99
CA ILE A 16 -4.47 12.65 3.70
C ILE A 16 -5.32 12.42 4.95
N ALA A 17 -4.68 12.18 6.11
CA ALA A 17 -5.39 11.99 7.38
C ALA A 17 -6.21 13.24 7.78
N GLN A 18 -5.69 14.45 7.53
CA GLN A 18 -6.44 15.68 7.75
C GLN A 18 -7.65 15.79 6.82
N TYR A 19 -7.49 15.50 5.54
CA TYR A 19 -8.60 15.49 4.59
C TYR A 19 -9.67 14.45 4.95
N ASP A 20 -9.28 13.24 5.38
CA ASP A 20 -10.20 12.23 5.89
C ASP A 20 -11.02 12.75 7.07
N ARG A 21 -10.37 13.40 8.05
CA ARG A 21 -11.04 13.99 9.21
C ARG A 21 -12.00 15.11 8.80
N LEU A 22 -11.53 16.04 7.96
CA LEU A 22 -12.30 17.20 7.51
C LEU A 22 -13.53 16.78 6.71
N THR A 23 -13.40 15.75 5.89
CA THR A 23 -14.52 15.19 5.14
C THR A 23 -15.51 14.42 6.00
N GLN A 24 -15.29 14.15 7.29
CA GLN A 24 -16.37 13.65 8.16
C GLN A 24 -17.37 14.74 8.54
N ASN A 25 -16.97 16.02 8.55
CA ASN A 25 -17.83 17.13 8.92
C ASN A 25 -18.61 17.67 7.69
N PRO A 26 -19.95 17.70 7.72
CA PRO A 26 -20.76 18.15 6.57
C PRO A 26 -20.52 19.61 6.17
N THR A 27 -20.26 20.50 7.13
CA THR A 27 -19.95 21.92 6.86
C THR A 27 -18.62 22.06 6.14
N VAL A 28 -17.61 21.34 6.60
CA VAL A 28 -16.28 21.38 6.01
C VAL A 28 -16.27 20.73 4.61
N ARG A 29 -17.00 19.63 4.42
CA ARG A 29 -17.23 19.02 3.11
C ARG A 29 -17.81 20.01 2.10
N HIS A 30 -18.78 20.84 2.53
CA HIS A 30 -19.36 21.89 1.71
C HIS A 30 -18.33 22.98 1.33
N ILE A 31 -17.45 23.36 2.28
CA ILE A 31 -16.36 24.32 2.02
C ILE A 31 -15.36 23.74 1.01
N LEU A 32 -14.91 22.50 1.18
CA LEU A 32 -13.99 21.84 0.25
C LEU A 32 -14.57 21.79 -1.17
N LYS A 33 -15.86 21.47 -1.29
CA LYS A 33 -16.58 21.51 -2.57
C LYS A 33 -16.61 22.92 -3.19
N LYS A 34 -16.82 23.97 -2.39
CA LYS A 34 -16.77 25.37 -2.85
C LYS A 34 -15.38 25.80 -3.33
N LEU A 35 -14.32 25.29 -2.71
CA LEU A 35 -12.93 25.53 -3.10
C LEU A 35 -12.48 24.66 -4.28
N ASN A 36 -13.37 23.83 -4.84
CA ASN A 36 -13.06 22.88 -5.92
C ASN A 36 -11.99 21.84 -5.54
N ILE A 37 -11.80 21.59 -4.23
CA ILE A 37 -10.90 20.57 -3.71
C ILE A 37 -11.67 19.25 -3.63
N HIS A 38 -11.33 18.34 -4.53
CA HIS A 38 -11.94 17.02 -4.60
C HIS A 38 -11.09 16.03 -3.81
N TYR A 39 -11.58 15.65 -2.64
CA TYR A 39 -11.01 14.56 -1.85
C TYR A 39 -12.04 13.44 -1.70
N GLU A 40 -11.77 12.31 -2.36
CA GLU A 40 -12.51 11.08 -2.15
C GLU A 40 -11.84 10.34 -0.99
N SER A 41 -12.55 10.20 0.13
CA SER A 41 -12.02 9.45 1.26
C SER A 41 -11.70 8.02 0.82
N GLN A 42 -10.46 7.60 1.05
CA GLN A 42 -10.04 6.22 0.80
C GLN A 42 -10.74 5.24 1.76
N ASN A 43 -11.48 5.75 2.76
CA ASN A 43 -12.26 4.99 3.72
C ASN A 43 -13.74 4.89 3.31
N GLY A 44 -14.01 4.59 2.04
CA GLY A 44 -15.34 4.18 1.60
C GLY A 44 -15.90 3.04 2.48
N ALA A 45 -17.21 2.82 2.43
CA ALA A 45 -17.86 1.76 3.20
C ALA A 45 -17.15 0.42 2.95
N LYS A 46 -16.47 -0.09 3.98
CA LYS A 46 -15.75 -1.37 3.89
C LYS A 46 -16.80 -2.49 3.88
N GLY A 47 -17.06 -3.03 2.70
CA GLY A 47 -17.88 -4.22 2.52
C GLY A 47 -17.08 -5.48 2.85
N ASP A 48 -17.77 -6.53 3.27
CA ASP A 48 -17.14 -7.84 3.37
C ASP A 48 -16.87 -8.39 1.97
N ILE A 49 -15.71 -9.02 1.80
CA ILE A 49 -15.35 -9.72 0.57
C ILE A 49 -16.03 -11.09 0.61
N SER A 50 -16.64 -11.51 -0.51
CA SER A 50 -17.31 -12.81 -0.58
C SER A 50 -16.35 -13.95 -0.20
N LYS A 51 -16.89 -14.99 0.47
CA LYS A 51 -16.10 -16.11 0.97
C LYS A 51 -15.32 -16.83 -0.14
N SER A 52 -15.84 -16.85 -1.37
CA SER A 52 -15.16 -17.41 -2.54
C SER A 52 -13.89 -16.64 -2.86
N ILE A 53 -13.98 -15.32 -3.04
CA ILE A 53 -12.81 -14.46 -3.33
C ILE A 53 -11.79 -14.52 -2.19
N ARG A 54 -12.25 -14.47 -0.93
CA ARG A 54 -11.37 -14.53 0.24
C ARG A 54 -10.56 -15.83 0.31
N ARG A 55 -11.13 -16.96 -0.15
CA ARG A 55 -10.44 -18.25 -0.17
C ARG A 55 -9.31 -18.28 -1.21
N ASP A 56 -9.50 -17.56 -2.30
CA ASP A 56 -8.54 -17.55 -3.42
C ASP A 56 -7.40 -16.54 -3.18
N LEU A 57 -7.59 -15.56 -2.29
CA LEU A 57 -6.55 -14.63 -1.85
C LEU A 57 -5.52 -15.34 -0.94
N LYS A 58 -4.33 -15.62 -1.48
CA LYS A 58 -3.21 -16.20 -0.73
C LYS A 58 -2.21 -15.11 -0.33
N ASN A 59 -2.14 -14.81 0.97
CA ASN A 59 -1.12 -13.90 1.52
C ASN A 59 -0.10 -14.69 2.36
N PRO A 60 1.03 -15.12 1.78
CA PRO A 60 2.04 -15.85 2.52
C PRO A 60 2.70 -14.96 3.59
N PRO A 61 3.19 -15.54 4.70
CA PRO A 61 3.88 -14.76 5.73
C PRO A 61 5.13 -14.10 5.15
N LEU A 62 5.50 -12.95 5.73
CA LEU A 62 6.72 -12.24 5.35
C LEU A 62 7.96 -13.15 5.52
N PRO A 63 8.89 -13.15 4.56
CA PRO A 63 10.06 -14.01 4.63
C PRO A 63 10.96 -13.58 5.82
N LYS A 64 11.44 -14.58 6.57
CA LYS A 64 12.35 -14.35 7.71
C LYS A 64 13.78 -14.14 7.20
N GLY A 65 14.56 -13.31 7.89
CA GLY A 65 15.98 -13.09 7.56
C GLY A 65 16.19 -12.32 6.26
N MET A 66 15.48 -11.20 6.08
CA MET A 66 15.50 -10.35 4.87
C MET A 66 16.10 -8.96 5.11
N HIS A 67 16.86 -8.78 6.20
CA HIS A 67 17.60 -7.56 6.51
C HIS A 67 18.49 -7.15 5.32
N PRO A 68 18.42 -5.88 4.86
CA PRO A 68 19.11 -5.43 3.65
C PRO A 68 20.63 -5.58 3.74
N GLU A 69 21.23 -5.25 4.88
CA GLU A 69 22.69 -5.35 5.07
C GLU A 69 23.16 -6.77 5.40
N TYR A 70 22.60 -7.41 6.43
CA TYR A 70 23.09 -8.71 6.92
C TYR A 70 22.71 -9.92 6.05
N TYR A 71 21.66 -9.82 5.21
CA TYR A 71 21.14 -10.94 4.45
C TYR A 71 20.99 -10.66 2.95
N LYS A 72 21.91 -9.86 2.41
CA LYS A 72 21.94 -9.46 0.99
C LYS A 72 21.88 -10.65 0.03
N GLU A 73 22.73 -11.67 0.22
CA GLU A 73 22.75 -12.87 -0.63
C GLU A 73 21.40 -13.62 -0.63
N ARG A 74 20.72 -13.68 0.53
CA ARG A 74 19.40 -14.32 0.64
C ARG A 74 18.33 -13.53 -0.08
N ARG A 75 18.40 -12.19 -0.03
CA ARG A 75 17.52 -11.30 -0.80
C ARG A 75 17.69 -11.52 -2.29
N GLU A 76 18.94 -11.56 -2.78
CA GLU A 76 19.25 -11.77 -4.20
C GLU A 76 18.80 -13.16 -4.68
N ALA A 77 19.15 -14.22 -3.95
CA ALA A 77 18.72 -15.58 -4.29
C ALA A 77 17.20 -15.72 -4.32
N ARG A 78 16.50 -15.03 -3.40
CA ARG A 78 15.04 -15.00 -3.38
C ARG A 78 14.48 -14.25 -4.58
N ALA A 79 15.01 -13.09 -4.94
CA ALA A 79 14.58 -12.32 -6.10
C ALA A 79 14.73 -13.16 -7.38
N CYS A 80 15.90 -13.79 -7.60
CA CYS A 80 16.12 -14.70 -8.72
C CYS A 80 15.14 -15.87 -8.74
N ASN A 81 14.81 -16.45 -7.57
CA ASN A 81 13.85 -17.55 -7.52
C ASN A 81 12.41 -17.09 -7.81
N MET A 82 12.00 -15.90 -7.34
CA MET A 82 10.69 -15.33 -7.68
C MET A 82 10.58 -15.09 -9.18
N GLU A 83 11.60 -14.48 -9.77
CA GLU A 83 11.67 -14.26 -11.21
C GLU A 83 11.59 -15.58 -11.98
N ARG A 84 12.40 -16.57 -11.62
CA ARG A 84 12.37 -17.89 -12.27
C ARG A 84 11.01 -18.60 -12.15
N ILE A 85 10.26 -18.39 -11.07
CA ILE A 85 8.94 -19.02 -10.87
C ILE A 85 7.86 -18.30 -11.71
N HIS A 86 7.99 -16.99 -11.89
CA HIS A 86 6.94 -16.13 -12.44
C HIS A 86 7.26 -15.51 -13.80
N GLN A 87 8.45 -15.73 -14.36
CA GLN A 87 8.92 -15.16 -15.63
C GLN A 87 7.96 -15.36 -16.80
N ASP A 88 7.23 -16.49 -16.83
CA ASP A 88 6.32 -16.86 -17.92
C ASP A 88 4.85 -16.52 -17.59
N ALA A 89 4.58 -15.87 -16.45
CA ALA A 89 3.23 -15.51 -16.01
C ALA A 89 2.88 -14.09 -16.42
N GLU A 90 1.85 -13.94 -17.26
CA GLU A 90 1.40 -12.62 -17.78
C GLU A 90 0.74 -11.75 -16.69
N ASP A 91 0.19 -12.36 -15.65
CA ASP A 91 -0.57 -11.68 -14.58
C ASP A 91 0.27 -11.41 -13.31
N VAL A 92 1.60 -11.29 -13.43
CA VAL A 92 2.49 -11.00 -12.29
C VAL A 92 3.02 -9.59 -12.36
N VAL A 93 2.84 -8.84 -11.28
CA VAL A 93 3.34 -7.47 -11.12
C VAL A 93 4.29 -7.39 -9.94
N TYR A 94 5.48 -6.84 -10.18
CA TYR A 94 6.43 -6.49 -9.13
C TYR A 94 6.20 -5.05 -8.71
N VAL A 95 6.03 -4.82 -7.42
CA VAL A 95 5.89 -3.49 -6.84
C VAL A 95 7.11 -3.26 -5.96
N ASP A 96 7.78 -2.13 -6.15
CA ASP A 96 8.81 -1.71 -5.22
C ASP A 96 8.13 -1.34 -3.89
N ALA A 97 8.52 -2.04 -2.84
CA ALA A 97 7.93 -1.84 -1.51
C ALA A 97 8.67 -0.77 -0.70
N ALA A 98 9.80 -0.23 -1.21
CA ALA A 98 10.53 0.86 -0.59
C ALA A 98 11.43 1.60 -1.62
N GLU A 99 11.16 2.87 -1.88
CA GLU A 99 12.20 3.77 -2.42
C GLU A 99 13.29 3.98 -1.34
N TYR A 100 14.54 4.05 -1.80
CA TYR A 100 15.77 4.09 -0.97
C TYR A 100 15.93 5.39 -0.15
#